data_AF-A0A4W2E116-F1
#
_entry.id   AF-A0A4W2E116-F1
#
_cell.length_a   1.000
_cell.length_b   1.000
_cell.length_c   1.000
_cell.angle_alpha   90.00
_cell.angle_beta   90.00
_cell.angle_gamma   90.00
#
_symmetry.space_group_name_H-M   'P 1'
#
loop_
_entity.id
_entity.type
_entity.pdbx_description
1 polymer ?
#
loop_
_entity_poly.entity_id
_entity_poly.type
_entity_poly.pdbx_seq_one_letter_code
_entity_poly.pdbx_strand_id
1 'polypeptide(L)'
;MLCNRLRREEPEGSMKKESRGKDHKKRGTTRKAGKVGGPGPTEPQAWGAQGPAPGWSGSALPAGCTLRDSCLSSQGSIPRIVPSHCVLVDSDSFKFVVDPYEEAQGPEMLTPVSVTREILERFRDTFTAKWTGHLGNKQFPSQAEWEQLLGSCTGFFFYGMENFLSHILVERLAAMNLEECQMMVLLDLAQSYESVRRHAESSESRSELQLSLEEPVETAILLSLVGVGSIVASQWPTVLQDNAMRARVLWENLLAVGRPIGRTTRLLQEVGASEAAHHDESLHAWKDRPAALRPQLQGSERLPITLNTVLYGLPHQAIV
;
A
#
# COMPACT_ATOMS: atom_id res chain seq x y z
N MET A 1 -17.42 -0.14 -41.30
CA MET A 1 -18.72 0.58 -41.39
C MET A 1 -18.94 1.24 -40.03
N LEU A 2 -19.01 2.54 -39.79
CA LEU A 2 -19.14 3.76 -40.59
C LEU A 2 -18.59 4.89 -39.67
N CYS A 3 -17.59 5.66 -40.08
CA CYS A 3 -17.34 6.97 -39.47
C CYS A 3 -18.30 7.98 -40.10
N ASN A 4 -18.92 8.87 -39.32
CA ASN A 4 -18.96 10.31 -39.62
C ASN A 4 -19.83 11.16 -38.68
N ARG A 5 -19.25 12.31 -38.33
CA ARG A 5 -19.85 13.65 -38.18
C ARG A 5 -20.77 13.89 -36.98
N LEU A 6 -20.29 14.73 -36.06
CA LEU A 6 -20.98 15.97 -35.68
C LEU A 6 -19.94 17.04 -35.30
N ARG A 7 -19.86 18.09 -36.12
CA ARG A 7 -19.11 19.32 -35.91
C ARG A 7 -20.00 20.46 -36.42
N ARG A 8 -20.43 21.36 -35.52
CA ARG A 8 -20.99 22.72 -35.73
C ARG A 8 -21.52 23.21 -34.38
N GLU A 9 -21.47 24.47 -33.97
CA GLU A 9 -20.85 25.70 -34.45
C GLU A 9 -20.92 26.67 -33.23
N GLU A 10 -19.88 27.46 -32.99
CA GLU A 10 -19.86 28.56 -32.00
C GLU A 10 -20.70 29.76 -32.51
N PRO A 11 -21.20 30.61 -31.61
CA PRO A 11 -21.43 32.01 -31.94
C PRO A 11 -20.49 32.96 -31.17
N GLU A 12 -19.81 33.80 -31.94
CA GLU A 12 -19.04 34.96 -31.50
C GLU A 12 -19.90 36.02 -30.78
N GLY A 13 -19.32 36.62 -29.74
CA GLY A 13 -19.28 38.08 -29.59
C GLY A 13 -20.27 38.75 -28.64
N SER A 14 -19.76 39.32 -27.53
CA SER A 14 -19.92 40.76 -27.28
C SER A 14 -18.88 41.30 -26.28
N MET A 15 -18.25 42.42 -26.66
CA MET A 15 -17.34 43.24 -25.87
C MET A 15 -18.11 44.17 -24.91
N LYS A 16 -17.53 44.43 -23.72
CA LYS A 16 -17.59 45.67 -22.88
C LYS A 16 -17.07 45.29 -21.47
N LYS A 17 -16.32 46.08 -20.70
CA LYS A 17 -15.77 47.43 -20.80
C LYS A 17 -14.75 47.56 -19.65
N GLU A 18 -13.67 48.27 -19.91
CA GLU A 18 -12.62 48.68 -18.99
C GLU A 18 -13.15 49.58 -17.85
N SER A 19 -12.65 49.39 -16.62
CA SER A 19 -12.61 50.45 -15.59
C SER A 19 -11.49 50.23 -14.55
N ARG A 20 -10.30 50.71 -14.93
CA ARG A 20 -9.31 51.50 -14.18
C ARG A 20 -9.57 51.81 -12.68
N GLY A 21 -8.65 51.31 -11.83
CA GLY A 21 -7.86 52.10 -10.87
C GLY A 21 -8.34 52.22 -9.41
N LYS A 22 -7.46 51.88 -8.44
CA LYS A 22 -6.73 52.87 -7.60
C LYS A 22 -5.74 52.20 -6.63
N ASP A 23 -4.48 52.61 -6.73
CA ASP A 23 -3.45 52.49 -5.70
C ASP A 23 -3.84 53.20 -4.41
N HIS A 24 -3.59 52.57 -3.26
CA HIS A 24 -3.33 53.28 -2.02
C HIS A 24 -2.01 52.85 -1.37
N LYS A 25 -1.21 53.89 -1.15
CA LYS A 25 0.17 53.96 -0.68
C LYS A 25 0.18 54.22 0.83
N LYS A 26 1.32 53.89 1.44
CA LYS A 26 1.86 54.35 2.75
C LYS A 26 1.37 53.50 3.94
N ARG A 27 2.19 53.18 4.94
CA ARG A 27 3.37 53.89 5.46
C ARG A 27 4.16 52.91 6.36
N GLY A 28 5.49 52.89 6.24
CA GLY A 28 6.34 52.25 7.22
C GLY A 28 6.54 53.10 8.48
N THR A 29 7.01 52.46 9.56
CA THR A 29 7.92 53.10 10.52
C THR A 29 8.79 52.06 11.25
N THR A 30 10.07 52.37 11.16
CA THR A 30 11.30 51.92 11.81
C THR A 30 11.36 51.89 13.34
N ARG A 31 12.42 51.21 13.83
CA ARG A 31 13.16 51.29 15.12
C ARG A 31 12.61 50.37 16.24
N LYS A 32 13.44 49.72 17.06
CA LYS A 32 14.82 50.00 17.49
C LYS A 32 15.47 48.74 18.08
N ALA A 33 16.78 48.64 17.94
CA ALA A 33 17.64 47.67 18.61
C ALA A 33 17.73 47.92 20.13
N GLY A 34 17.93 46.83 20.89
CA GLY A 34 18.32 46.83 22.30
C GLY A 34 19.04 45.52 22.63
N LYS A 35 20.36 45.61 22.79
CA LYS A 35 21.31 44.57 23.24
C LYS A 35 21.38 44.68 24.78
N VAL A 36 21.41 43.61 25.57
CA VAL A 36 22.61 43.03 26.24
C VAL A 36 22.12 42.10 27.37
N GLY A 37 22.80 40.97 27.58
CA GLY A 37 22.87 40.27 28.87
C GLY A 37 22.61 38.76 28.83
N GLY A 38 23.66 37.95 28.66
CA GLY A 38 23.64 36.51 29.03
C GLY A 38 24.02 36.31 30.51
N PRO A 39 24.46 35.12 30.95
CA PRO A 39 24.45 33.80 30.31
C PRO A 39 23.88 32.67 31.20
N GLY A 40 23.77 31.45 30.66
CA GLY A 40 23.74 30.22 31.46
C GLY A 40 23.00 29.05 30.81
N PRO A 41 23.72 28.06 30.25
CA PRO A 41 23.17 26.75 29.94
C PRO A 41 23.48 25.76 31.08
N THR A 42 22.47 25.02 31.52
CA THR A 42 22.57 23.89 32.44
C THR A 42 22.81 22.59 31.68
N GLU A 43 23.98 21.98 31.90
CA GLU A 43 24.30 20.57 31.62
C GLU A 43 23.55 19.62 32.57
N PRO A 44 23.21 18.40 32.13
CA PRO A 44 23.00 17.26 33.03
C PRO A 44 24.27 16.44 33.24
N GLN A 45 24.50 16.11 34.52
CA GLN A 45 25.67 15.47 35.09
C GLN A 45 25.88 14.01 34.66
N ALA A 46 27.15 13.68 34.42
CA ALA A 46 27.69 12.33 34.36
C ALA A 46 27.85 11.72 35.77
N TRP A 47 27.45 10.46 35.89
CA TRP A 47 27.81 9.51 36.96
C TRP A 47 28.39 8.30 36.21
N GLY A 48 29.48 7.64 36.54
CA GLY A 48 30.46 7.70 37.61
C GLY A 48 31.31 6.43 37.41
N ALA A 49 32.63 6.57 37.24
CA ALA A 49 33.53 5.43 37.10
C ALA A 49 34.02 4.99 38.49
N GLN A 50 33.93 3.69 38.80
CA GLN A 50 34.65 3.04 39.90
C GLN A 50 35.25 1.73 39.38
N GLY A 51 36.49 1.46 39.80
CA GLY A 51 37.45 0.55 39.19
C GLY A 51 37.29 -0.96 39.48
N PRO A 52 38.32 -1.77 39.15
CA PRO A 52 38.23 -3.21 38.98
C PRO A 52 38.81 -4.04 40.15
N ALA A 53 38.34 -5.28 40.32
CA ALA A 53 39.04 -6.50 40.82
C ALA A 53 38.00 -7.58 41.23
N PRO A 54 38.37 -8.84 41.56
CA PRO A 54 39.47 -9.70 41.09
C PRO A 54 38.95 -11.04 40.49
N GLY A 55 39.89 -11.87 40.01
CA GLY A 55 39.63 -12.98 39.09
C GLY A 55 39.08 -14.29 39.66
N TRP A 56 38.79 -15.19 38.73
CA TRP A 56 38.51 -16.61 38.95
C TRP A 56 39.48 -17.48 38.17
N SER A 57 40.06 -18.42 38.91
CA SER A 57 41.02 -19.43 38.52
C SER A 57 40.35 -20.62 37.82
N GLY A 58 40.97 -21.03 36.71
CA GLY A 58 41.27 -22.42 36.33
C GLY A 58 40.16 -23.46 36.30
N SER A 59 39.95 -24.04 35.11
CA SER A 59 39.68 -25.48 34.93
C SER A 59 40.00 -25.92 33.51
N ALA A 60 40.80 -26.97 33.45
CA ALA A 60 41.44 -27.67 32.34
C ALA A 60 40.60 -27.93 31.07
N LEU A 61 41.31 -27.84 29.93
CA LEU A 61 41.02 -28.57 28.69
C LEU A 61 41.45 -30.04 28.84
N PRO A 62 40.75 -30.99 28.21
CA PRO A 62 41.41 -32.17 27.66
C PRO A 62 41.52 -32.02 26.13
N ALA A 63 42.72 -32.33 25.65
CA ALA A 63 43.02 -32.50 24.24
C ALA A 63 42.38 -33.79 23.69
N GLY A 64 41.96 -33.75 22.42
CA GLY A 64 41.76 -34.94 21.61
C GLY A 64 40.49 -34.94 20.78
N CYS A 65 40.57 -34.42 19.55
CA CYS A 65 39.91 -34.97 18.37
C CYS A 65 40.44 -34.22 17.13
N THR A 66 41.38 -34.86 16.45
CA THR A 66 41.72 -34.59 15.06
C THR A 66 40.52 -34.92 14.18
N LEU A 67 40.06 -34.00 13.34
CA LEU A 67 39.45 -34.31 12.05
C LEU A 67 39.38 -33.04 11.20
N ARG A 68 39.87 -33.19 9.97
CA ARG A 68 39.60 -32.28 8.86
C ARG A 68 38.09 -32.23 8.60
N ASP A 69 37.71 -31.17 7.89
CA ASP A 69 36.47 -30.99 7.15
C ASP A 69 35.29 -30.34 7.91
N SER A 70 35.15 -29.05 7.60
CA SER A 70 33.91 -28.34 7.25
C SER A 70 32.66 -28.51 8.13
N CYS A 71 32.27 -27.39 8.78
CA CYS A 71 30.93 -26.82 8.67
C CYS A 71 30.86 -25.50 9.47
N LEU A 72 31.12 -24.38 8.79
CA LEU A 72 30.60 -23.09 9.24
C LEU A 72 29.29 -22.81 8.49
N SER A 73 28.21 -22.73 9.28
CA SER A 73 27.05 -21.87 9.08
C SER A 73 26.48 -21.76 7.65
N SER A 74 25.49 -22.60 7.36
CA SER A 74 24.33 -22.16 6.58
C SER A 74 23.08 -22.69 7.26
N GLN A 75 22.29 -21.82 7.88
CA GLN A 75 20.87 -22.12 8.05
C GLN A 75 20.34 -22.43 6.65
N GLY A 76 20.03 -23.70 6.38
CA GLY A 76 19.61 -24.15 5.07
C GLY A 76 18.32 -23.45 4.69
N SER A 77 18.40 -22.46 3.80
CA SER A 77 17.24 -21.94 3.11
C SER A 77 16.62 -23.10 2.34
N ILE A 78 15.39 -23.47 2.66
CA ILE A 78 14.63 -24.43 1.86
C ILE A 78 14.65 -23.89 0.41
N PRO A 79 15.10 -24.67 -0.58
CA PRO A 79 15.17 -24.20 -1.94
C PRO A 79 13.78 -23.76 -2.41
N ARG A 80 13.72 -22.55 -2.99
CA ARG A 80 12.52 -22.02 -3.64
C ARG A 80 12.19 -22.89 -4.85
N ILE A 81 11.00 -23.50 -4.87
CA ILE A 81 10.56 -24.39 -5.96
C ILE A 81 9.29 -23.82 -6.57
N VAL A 82 9.41 -23.30 -7.79
CA VAL A 82 8.25 -22.91 -8.60
C VAL A 82 7.73 -24.15 -9.35
N PRO A 83 6.44 -24.53 -9.22
CA PRO A 83 5.91 -25.68 -9.93
C PRO A 83 5.98 -25.51 -11.47
N SER A 84 6.37 -26.56 -12.18
CA SER A 84 6.61 -26.53 -13.64
C SER A 84 5.39 -26.21 -14.51
N HIS A 85 4.18 -26.32 -13.97
CA HIS A 85 2.93 -26.00 -14.66
C HIS A 85 2.54 -24.51 -14.55
N CYS A 86 3.33 -23.69 -13.85
CA CYS A 86 3.02 -22.29 -13.65
C CYS A 86 3.40 -21.44 -14.86
N VAL A 87 2.57 -20.46 -15.17
CA VAL A 87 2.94 -19.32 -16.02
C VAL A 87 3.92 -18.45 -15.24
N LEU A 88 5.09 -18.22 -15.80
CA LEU A 88 6.15 -17.47 -15.14
C LEU A 88 5.94 -15.98 -15.38
N VAL A 89 5.98 -15.20 -14.29
CA VAL A 89 5.87 -13.75 -14.32
C VAL A 89 7.22 -13.17 -13.93
N ASP A 90 7.86 -12.46 -14.86
CA ASP A 90 9.12 -11.77 -14.62
C ASP A 90 8.95 -10.65 -13.60
N SER A 91 9.74 -10.68 -12.53
CA SER A 91 9.72 -9.68 -11.46
C SER A 91 10.43 -8.37 -11.81
N ASP A 92 11.30 -8.36 -12.82
CA ASP A 92 12.20 -7.22 -13.06
C ASP A 92 11.46 -5.92 -13.43
N SER A 93 10.28 -6.01 -14.05
CA SER A 93 9.48 -4.84 -14.47
C SER A 93 8.27 -4.57 -13.58
N PHE A 94 8.23 -5.15 -12.38
CA PHE A 94 7.17 -4.86 -11.42
C PHE A 94 7.18 -3.39 -11.01
N LYS A 95 5.98 -2.83 -10.87
CA LYS A 95 5.79 -1.46 -10.41
C LYS A 95 4.79 -1.38 -9.28
N PHE A 96 4.85 -0.27 -8.56
CA PHE A 96 3.96 -0.07 -7.41
C PHE A 96 3.53 1.38 -7.24
N VAL A 97 2.35 1.56 -6.65
CA VAL A 97 1.92 2.85 -6.09
C VAL A 97 1.36 2.57 -4.71
N VAL A 98 1.98 3.20 -3.71
CA VAL A 98 1.68 2.95 -2.31
C VAL A 98 1.40 4.26 -1.60
N ASP A 99 0.22 4.31 -0.96
CA ASP A 99 -0.31 5.43 -0.18
C ASP A 99 0.00 6.81 -0.80
N PRO A 100 -0.52 7.11 -2.00
CA PRO A 100 -0.13 8.28 -2.78
C PRO A 100 -0.49 9.64 -2.13
N TYR A 101 -1.30 9.62 -1.07
CA TYR A 101 -1.65 10.81 -0.28
C TYR A 101 -1.04 10.80 1.12
N GLU A 102 -0.34 9.73 1.50
CA GLU A 102 0.28 9.54 2.82
C GLU A 102 -0.68 9.85 3.98
N GLU A 103 -1.89 9.32 3.87
CA GLU A 103 -3.02 9.67 4.73
C GLU A 103 -3.43 8.52 5.67
N ALA A 104 -2.73 7.39 5.58
CA ALA A 104 -2.91 6.28 6.48
C ALA A 104 -2.47 6.67 7.90
N GLN A 105 -3.42 6.76 8.83
CA GLN A 105 -3.14 7.00 10.24
C GLN A 105 -3.06 5.67 10.99
N GLY A 106 -1.91 5.36 11.57
CA GLY A 106 -1.73 4.13 12.35
C GLY A 106 -0.33 4.00 12.94
N PRO A 107 -0.09 2.94 13.73
CA PRO A 107 1.26 2.59 14.17
C PRO A 107 2.20 2.52 12.96
N GLU A 108 3.39 3.09 13.08
CA GLU A 108 4.34 3.22 11.96
C GLU A 108 4.57 1.87 11.27
N MET A 109 4.61 0.76 12.01
CA MET A 109 4.82 -0.60 11.48
C MET A 109 3.67 -1.20 10.63
N LEU A 110 2.53 -0.50 10.54
CA LEU A 110 1.32 -0.95 9.84
C LEU A 110 0.94 -0.05 8.67
N THR A 111 1.61 1.09 8.48
CA THR A 111 1.30 1.98 7.35
C THR A 111 1.69 1.34 6.02
N PRO A 112 0.99 1.63 4.92
CA PRO A 112 1.32 1.03 3.63
C PRO A 112 2.76 1.30 3.19
N VAL A 113 3.24 2.52 3.45
CA VAL A 113 4.62 2.96 3.16
C VAL A 113 5.65 2.12 3.91
N SER A 114 5.48 1.91 5.22
CA SER A 114 6.47 1.18 6.03
C SER A 114 6.49 -0.30 5.69
N VAL A 115 5.32 -0.92 5.54
CA VAL A 115 5.18 -2.33 5.19
C VAL A 115 5.78 -2.59 3.82
N THR A 116 5.51 -1.73 2.84
CA THR A 116 6.09 -1.86 1.50
C THR A 116 7.59 -1.66 1.53
N ARG A 117 8.10 -0.68 2.30
CA ARG A 117 9.54 -0.48 2.47
C ARG A 117 10.23 -1.73 3.04
N GLU A 118 9.63 -2.33 4.07
CA GLU A 118 10.10 -3.59 4.67
C GLU A 118 10.21 -4.71 3.61
N ILE A 119 9.17 -4.88 2.79
CA ILE A 119 9.14 -5.89 1.71
C ILE A 119 10.22 -5.60 0.66
N LEU A 120 10.32 -4.36 0.18
CA LEU A 120 11.30 -3.95 -0.84
C LEU A 120 12.74 -4.12 -0.35
N GLU A 121 13.02 -3.84 0.91
CA GLU A 121 14.34 -4.02 1.51
C GLU A 121 14.67 -5.50 1.71
N ARG A 122 13.71 -6.29 2.19
CA ARG A 122 13.90 -7.71 2.45
C ARG A 122 14.19 -8.54 1.20
N PHE A 123 13.55 -8.21 0.08
CA PHE A 123 13.69 -8.95 -1.18
C PHE A 123 14.57 -8.24 -2.22
N ARG A 124 15.33 -7.21 -1.79
CA ARG A 124 16.13 -6.36 -2.69
C ARG A 124 17.05 -7.18 -3.57
N ASP A 125 17.86 -8.04 -2.96
CA ASP A 125 18.93 -8.74 -3.66
C ASP A 125 18.43 -9.88 -4.56
N THR A 126 17.13 -10.23 -4.48
CA THR A 126 16.53 -11.37 -5.20
C THR A 126 15.47 -10.98 -6.21
N PHE A 127 14.54 -10.08 -5.87
CA PHE A 127 13.39 -9.76 -6.72
C PHE A 127 13.14 -8.27 -6.88
N THR A 128 13.30 -7.47 -5.81
CA THR A 128 12.78 -6.09 -5.78
C THR A 128 13.80 -5.04 -6.18
N ALA A 129 15.04 -5.40 -6.53
CA ALA A 129 16.09 -4.45 -6.93
C ALA A 129 15.67 -3.50 -8.07
N LYS A 130 14.87 -4.00 -9.02
CA LYS A 130 14.42 -3.23 -10.19
C LYS A 130 12.99 -2.71 -10.08
N TRP A 131 12.31 -2.97 -8.97
CA TRP A 131 10.95 -2.50 -8.78
C TRP A 131 10.95 -0.98 -8.67
N THR A 132 10.10 -0.34 -9.45
CA THR A 132 10.00 1.13 -9.51
C THR A 132 8.57 1.57 -9.25
N GLY A 133 8.41 2.72 -8.61
CA GLY A 133 7.08 3.12 -8.20
C GLY A 133 7.05 4.33 -7.30
N HIS A 134 5.86 4.61 -6.81
CA HIS A 134 5.57 5.72 -5.91
C HIS A 134 5.32 5.17 -4.49
N LEU A 135 5.98 5.74 -3.48
CA LEU A 135 5.91 5.30 -2.09
C LEU A 135 5.71 6.50 -1.16
N GLY A 136 4.45 6.77 -0.78
CA GLY A 136 4.10 7.99 -0.05
C GLY A 136 4.52 9.25 -0.82
N ASN A 137 4.56 10.39 -0.12
CA ASN A 137 4.95 11.73 -0.61
C ASN A 137 3.77 12.65 -0.99
N LYS A 138 3.98 13.95 -0.78
CA LYS A 138 3.04 15.05 -1.08
C LYS A 138 2.85 15.33 -2.57
N GLN A 139 3.63 14.72 -3.46
CA GLN A 139 3.49 14.87 -4.91
C GLN A 139 2.74 13.67 -5.47
N PHE A 140 1.41 13.80 -5.47
CA PHE A 140 0.50 12.84 -6.07
C PHE A 140 0.87 12.55 -7.54
N PRO A 141 0.90 11.27 -7.98
CA PRO A 141 1.15 10.95 -9.37
C PRO A 141 0.07 11.55 -10.27
N SER A 142 0.48 12.31 -11.27
CA SER A 142 -0.41 12.78 -12.33
C SER A 142 -1.06 11.60 -13.06
N GLN A 143 -2.20 11.84 -13.72
CA GLN A 143 -2.89 10.80 -14.49
C GLN A 143 -1.99 10.18 -15.59
N ALA A 144 -1.08 10.98 -16.18
CA ALA A 144 -0.12 10.48 -17.16
C ALA A 144 0.94 9.57 -16.52
N GLU A 145 1.37 9.84 -15.28
CA GLU A 145 2.29 8.96 -14.56
C GLU A 145 1.64 7.63 -14.21
N TRP A 146 0.35 7.63 -13.82
CA TRP A 146 -0.43 6.40 -13.65
C TRP A 146 -0.48 5.56 -14.93
N GLU A 147 -0.78 6.19 -16.07
CA GLU A 147 -0.81 5.52 -17.37
C GLU A 147 0.56 4.95 -17.75
N GLN A 148 1.64 5.71 -17.53
CA GLN A 148 3.00 5.25 -17.80
C GLN A 148 3.42 4.07 -16.92
N LEU A 149 3.05 4.10 -15.63
CA LEU A 149 3.35 3.02 -14.70
C LEU A 149 2.63 1.74 -15.12
N LEU A 150 1.31 1.78 -15.30
CA LEU A 150 0.48 0.64 -15.65
C LEU A 150 0.82 0.09 -17.05
N GLY A 151 1.05 0.95 -18.04
CA GLY A 151 1.27 0.54 -19.43
C GLY A 151 2.65 -0.04 -19.74
N SER A 152 3.52 -0.25 -18.74
CA SER A 152 4.85 -0.86 -18.95
C SER A 152 5.33 -1.67 -17.75
N CYS A 153 4.43 -2.42 -17.12
CA CYS A 153 4.77 -3.35 -16.06
C CYS A 153 4.27 -4.77 -16.36
N THR A 154 5.06 -5.78 -15.97
CA THR A 154 4.62 -7.19 -15.95
C THR A 154 3.81 -7.53 -14.72
N GLY A 155 4.00 -6.77 -13.64
CA GLY A 155 3.21 -6.86 -12.44
C GLY A 155 3.04 -5.51 -11.75
N PHE A 156 1.90 -5.32 -11.10
CA PHE A 156 1.57 -4.06 -10.43
C PHE A 156 1.09 -4.29 -9.00
N PHE A 157 1.61 -3.50 -8.06
CA PHE A 157 1.20 -3.52 -6.66
C PHE A 157 0.63 -2.16 -6.23
N PHE A 158 -0.67 -2.15 -5.94
CA PHE A 158 -1.32 -1.02 -5.31
C PHE A 158 -1.55 -1.31 -3.83
N TYR A 159 -1.16 -0.38 -2.96
CA TYR A 159 -1.49 -0.45 -1.53
C TYR A 159 -1.80 0.94 -1.01
N GLY A 160 -3.08 1.25 -0.81
CA GLY A 160 -3.50 2.59 -0.41
C GLY A 160 -4.90 2.64 0.18
N MET A 161 -5.37 3.87 0.37
CA MET A 161 -6.70 4.16 0.90
C MET A 161 -7.72 4.33 -0.23
N GLU A 162 -9.01 4.19 0.12
CA GLU A 162 -10.15 4.14 -0.79
C GLU A 162 -10.01 3.06 -1.86
N ASN A 163 -10.87 3.06 -2.87
CA ASN A 163 -10.79 2.15 -4.01
C ASN A 163 -9.63 2.56 -4.95
N PHE A 164 -9.07 1.60 -5.70
CA PHE A 164 -8.04 1.86 -6.72
C PHE A 164 -8.44 2.94 -7.76
N LEU A 165 -9.71 2.92 -8.20
CA LEU A 165 -10.25 3.85 -9.20
C LEU A 165 -10.48 5.29 -8.69
N SER A 166 -10.27 5.55 -7.40
CA SER A 166 -10.30 6.89 -6.82
C SER A 166 -9.03 7.67 -7.15
N HIS A 167 -7.99 6.98 -7.61
CA HIS A 167 -6.68 7.55 -7.94
C HIS A 167 -6.45 7.70 -9.45
N ILE A 168 -7.15 6.92 -10.28
CA ILE A 168 -7.05 6.94 -11.75
C ILE A 168 -8.43 7.08 -12.38
N LEU A 169 -8.55 7.95 -13.40
CA LEU A 169 -9.82 8.12 -14.11
C LEU A 169 -10.21 6.85 -14.86
N VAL A 170 -11.46 6.41 -14.69
CA VAL A 170 -12.01 5.20 -15.31
C VAL A 170 -11.92 5.28 -16.84
N GLU A 171 -12.18 6.46 -17.42
CA GLU A 171 -12.13 6.67 -18.87
C GLU A 171 -10.70 6.53 -19.43
N ARG A 172 -9.70 6.90 -18.63
CA ARG A 172 -8.29 6.74 -18.98
C ARG A 172 -7.88 5.29 -18.91
N LEU A 173 -8.22 4.61 -17.81
CA LEU A 173 -7.94 3.19 -17.63
C LEU A 173 -8.58 2.35 -18.74
N ALA A 174 -9.86 2.59 -19.05
CA ALA A 174 -10.59 1.86 -20.08
C ALA A 174 -10.02 2.03 -21.50
N ALA A 175 -9.23 3.08 -21.74
CA ALA A 175 -8.55 3.31 -23.01
C ALA A 175 -7.15 2.68 -23.09
N MET A 176 -6.65 2.09 -22.00
CA MET A 176 -5.33 1.45 -21.94
C MET A 176 -5.34 0.05 -22.55
N ASN A 177 -4.16 -0.41 -22.97
CA ASN A 177 -3.88 -1.82 -23.22
C ASN A 177 -2.85 -2.29 -22.16
N LEU A 178 -3.30 -3.15 -21.25
CA LEU A 178 -2.51 -3.72 -20.15
C LEU A 178 -2.25 -5.22 -20.34
N GLU A 179 -2.25 -5.73 -21.57
CA GLU A 179 -1.95 -7.14 -21.89
C GLU A 179 -0.59 -7.63 -21.36
N GLU A 180 0.38 -6.73 -21.17
CA GLU A 180 1.68 -7.05 -20.58
C GLU A 180 1.61 -7.22 -19.05
N CYS A 181 0.62 -6.63 -18.39
CA CYS A 181 0.43 -6.71 -16.94
C CYS A 181 -0.19 -8.07 -16.57
N GLN A 182 0.66 -9.03 -16.28
CA GLN A 182 0.25 -10.40 -15.98
C GLN A 182 -0.37 -10.53 -14.59
N MET A 183 0.09 -9.74 -13.62
CA MET A 183 -0.29 -9.86 -12.22
C MET A 183 -0.52 -8.49 -11.57
N MET A 184 -1.70 -8.26 -10.99
CA MET A 184 -2.02 -7.06 -10.25
C MET A 184 -2.50 -7.41 -8.84
N VAL A 185 -1.94 -6.74 -7.83
CA VAL A 185 -2.31 -6.91 -6.42
C VAL A 185 -2.81 -5.58 -5.91
N LEU A 186 -4.08 -5.55 -5.50
CA LEU A 186 -4.79 -4.38 -4.97
C LEU A 186 -5.09 -4.61 -3.50
N LEU A 187 -4.38 -3.89 -2.64
CA LEU A 187 -4.65 -3.81 -1.21
C LEU A 187 -5.23 -2.43 -0.91
N ASP A 188 -6.50 -2.28 -1.23
CA ASP A 188 -7.26 -1.04 -1.16
C ASP A 188 -8.46 -1.17 -0.21
N LEU A 189 -9.41 -0.25 -0.31
CA LEU A 189 -10.66 -0.19 0.49
C LEU A 189 -10.45 0.06 1.99
N ALA A 190 -9.25 0.49 2.39
CA ALA A 190 -9.02 1.04 3.73
C ALA A 190 -9.39 2.53 3.72
N GLN A 191 -9.98 3.03 4.81
CA GLN A 191 -10.41 4.43 4.90
C GLN A 191 -9.72 5.16 6.05
N SER A 192 -9.32 6.41 5.79
CA SER A 192 -8.94 7.40 6.79
C SER A 192 -9.92 8.57 6.74
N TYR A 193 -9.88 9.41 7.77
CA TYR A 193 -10.70 10.62 7.79
C TYR A 193 -10.41 11.53 6.58
N GLU A 194 -9.13 11.70 6.24
CA GLU A 194 -8.70 12.54 5.11
C GLU A 194 -9.11 11.91 3.78
N SER A 195 -9.06 10.58 3.68
CA SER A 195 -9.42 9.87 2.46
C SER A 195 -10.91 9.96 2.15
N VAL A 196 -11.74 9.77 3.17
CA VAL A 196 -13.21 9.90 3.05
C VAL A 196 -13.58 11.33 2.67
N ARG A 197 -12.95 12.35 3.28
CA ARG A 197 -13.22 13.75 2.95
C ARG A 197 -12.89 14.05 1.48
N ARG A 198 -11.71 13.65 1.02
CA ARG A 198 -11.27 13.86 -0.37
C ARG A 198 -12.13 13.07 -1.36
N HIS A 199 -12.50 11.84 -1.02
CA HIS A 199 -13.38 11.02 -1.86
C HIS A 199 -14.75 11.67 -2.00
N ALA A 200 -15.35 12.13 -0.90
CA ALA A 200 -16.63 12.85 -0.90
C ALA A 200 -16.56 14.08 -1.81
N GLU A 201 -15.56 14.95 -1.63
CA GLU A 201 -15.35 16.14 -2.47
C GLU A 201 -15.20 15.80 -3.96
N SER A 202 -14.51 14.70 -4.30
CA SER A 202 -14.33 14.28 -5.69
C SER A 202 -15.59 13.67 -6.33
N SER A 203 -16.41 13.02 -5.51
CA SER A 203 -17.63 12.31 -5.95
C SER A 203 -18.80 13.23 -6.24
N GLU A 204 -18.84 14.46 -5.69
CA GLU A 204 -19.93 15.42 -5.91
C GLU A 204 -20.18 15.74 -7.40
N SER A 205 -19.13 15.63 -8.22
CA SER A 205 -19.17 15.91 -9.66
C SER A 205 -19.44 14.67 -10.54
N ARG A 206 -19.50 13.46 -9.94
CA ARG A 206 -19.65 12.19 -10.65
C ARG A 206 -21.09 11.70 -10.62
N SER A 207 -21.51 11.09 -11.72
CA SER A 207 -22.83 10.43 -11.79
C SER A 207 -22.84 9.12 -10.99
N GLU A 208 -24.03 8.67 -10.57
CA GLU A 208 -24.22 7.38 -9.89
C GLU A 208 -23.65 6.21 -10.71
N LEU A 209 -23.78 6.28 -12.04
CA LEU A 209 -23.21 5.28 -12.95
C LEU A 209 -21.68 5.27 -12.90
N GLN A 210 -21.03 6.44 -12.83
CA GLN A 210 -19.58 6.50 -12.71
C GLN A 210 -19.09 5.94 -11.37
N LEU A 211 -19.78 6.25 -10.28
CA LEU A 211 -19.45 5.71 -8.96
C LEU A 211 -19.67 4.19 -8.89
N SER A 212 -20.70 3.66 -9.57
CA SER A 212 -20.94 2.21 -9.63
C SER A 212 -19.81 1.43 -10.32
N LEU A 213 -19.02 2.07 -11.18
CA LEU A 213 -17.87 1.43 -11.83
C LEU A 213 -16.68 1.29 -10.88
N GLU A 214 -16.67 2.02 -9.77
CA GLU A 214 -15.60 1.99 -8.75
C GLU A 214 -15.81 0.88 -7.72
N GLU A 215 -16.93 0.15 -7.80
CA GLU A 215 -17.20 -1.02 -6.98
C GLU A 215 -16.15 -2.14 -7.24
N PRO A 216 -15.84 -3.00 -6.26
CA PRO A 216 -14.70 -3.92 -6.38
C PRO A 216 -14.82 -4.94 -7.52
N VAL A 217 -16.04 -5.41 -7.82
CA VAL A 217 -16.27 -6.37 -8.92
C VAL A 217 -16.12 -5.67 -10.27
N GLU A 218 -16.68 -4.48 -10.40
CA GLU A 218 -16.63 -3.62 -11.58
C GLU A 218 -15.19 -3.21 -11.89
N THR A 219 -14.41 -2.89 -10.87
CA THR A 219 -12.96 -2.66 -10.98
C THR A 219 -12.25 -3.88 -11.54
N ALA A 220 -12.54 -5.09 -11.03
CA ALA A 220 -11.95 -6.32 -11.53
C ALA A 220 -12.37 -6.62 -12.99
N ILE A 221 -13.63 -6.35 -13.35
CA ILE A 221 -14.12 -6.47 -14.73
C ILE A 221 -13.36 -5.51 -15.65
N LEU A 222 -13.24 -4.24 -15.28
CA LEU A 222 -12.52 -3.24 -16.07
C LEU A 222 -11.05 -3.63 -16.28
N LEU A 223 -10.35 -4.02 -15.22
CA LEU A 223 -8.96 -4.48 -15.29
C LEU A 223 -8.81 -5.73 -16.17
N SER A 224 -9.77 -6.65 -16.11
CA SER A 224 -9.78 -7.83 -16.99
C SER A 224 -10.01 -7.45 -18.45
N LEU A 225 -10.90 -6.48 -18.72
CA LEU A 225 -11.21 -6.01 -20.08
C LEU A 225 -10.03 -5.28 -20.74
N VAL A 226 -9.21 -4.57 -19.96
CA VAL A 226 -8.01 -3.89 -20.49
C VAL A 226 -6.80 -4.83 -20.62
N GLY A 227 -6.92 -6.09 -20.21
CA GLY A 227 -5.93 -7.13 -20.50
C GLY A 227 -5.13 -7.66 -19.30
N VAL A 228 -5.45 -7.27 -18.06
CA VAL A 228 -4.72 -7.77 -16.87
C VAL A 228 -4.96 -9.27 -16.68
N GLY A 229 -3.88 -10.05 -16.54
CA GLY A 229 -3.95 -11.52 -16.50
C GLY A 229 -4.54 -12.10 -15.20
N SER A 230 -4.13 -11.57 -14.05
CA SER A 230 -4.62 -11.95 -12.73
C SER A 230 -4.70 -10.77 -11.80
N ILE A 231 -5.78 -10.67 -11.04
CA ILE A 231 -6.05 -9.56 -10.12
C ILE A 231 -6.36 -10.14 -8.74
N VAL A 232 -5.54 -9.82 -7.75
CA VAL A 232 -5.86 -10.07 -6.34
C VAL A 232 -6.37 -8.78 -5.74
N ALA A 233 -7.61 -8.77 -5.27
CA ALA A 233 -8.25 -7.56 -4.73
C ALA A 233 -9.08 -7.86 -3.48
N SER A 234 -9.37 -6.81 -2.71
CA SER A 234 -10.32 -6.87 -1.61
C SER A 234 -11.76 -6.70 -2.13
N GLN A 235 -12.71 -7.47 -1.62
CA GLN A 235 -14.11 -7.42 -2.02
C GLN A 235 -14.97 -6.49 -1.15
N TRP A 236 -14.51 -6.20 0.06
CA TRP A 236 -15.21 -5.44 1.09
C TRP A 236 -14.24 -4.47 1.78
N PRO A 237 -14.75 -3.37 2.39
CA PRO A 237 -13.94 -2.45 3.18
C PRO A 237 -13.00 -3.15 4.17
N THR A 238 -11.79 -2.62 4.29
CA THR A 238 -10.70 -3.21 5.08
C THR A 238 -10.17 -2.24 6.12
N VAL A 239 -9.40 -2.76 7.07
CA VAL A 239 -8.61 -1.93 7.99
C VAL A 239 -7.12 -2.05 7.65
N LEU A 240 -6.34 -1.02 8.00
CA LEU A 240 -4.90 -0.97 7.73
C LEU A 240 -4.14 -2.20 8.24
N GLN A 241 -4.51 -2.70 9.43
CA GLN A 241 -3.87 -3.87 10.03
C GLN A 241 -4.05 -5.13 9.17
N ASP A 242 -5.24 -5.34 8.61
CA ASP A 242 -5.53 -6.50 7.77
C ASP A 242 -4.77 -6.44 6.45
N ASN A 243 -4.72 -5.26 5.81
CA ASN A 243 -3.96 -5.07 4.58
C ASN A 243 -2.44 -5.22 4.83
N ALA A 244 -1.93 -4.75 5.97
CA ALA A 244 -0.52 -4.94 6.35
C ALA A 244 -0.19 -6.44 6.53
N MET A 245 -1.05 -7.19 7.21
CA MET A 245 -0.90 -8.64 7.37
C MET A 245 -0.95 -9.35 6.00
N ARG A 246 -1.94 -9.03 5.17
CA ARG A 246 -2.10 -9.61 3.82
C ARG A 246 -0.89 -9.32 2.96
N ALA A 247 -0.37 -8.09 2.95
CA ALA A 247 0.82 -7.71 2.20
C ALA A 247 2.02 -8.59 2.59
N ARG A 248 2.28 -8.73 3.89
CA ARG A 248 3.39 -9.55 4.40
C ARG A 248 3.25 -11.02 3.99
N VAL A 249 2.08 -11.61 4.22
CA VAL A 249 1.84 -13.03 3.90
C VAL A 249 1.87 -13.27 2.39
N LEU A 250 1.29 -12.37 1.60
CA LEU A 250 1.25 -12.45 0.14
C LEU A 250 2.67 -12.43 -0.45
N TRP A 251 3.44 -11.39 -0.13
CA TRP A 251 4.78 -11.23 -0.72
C TRP A 251 5.78 -12.25 -0.19
N GLU A 252 5.66 -12.71 1.06
CA GLU A 252 6.45 -13.84 1.57
C GLU A 252 6.23 -15.10 0.72
N ASN A 253 4.97 -15.44 0.45
CA ASN A 253 4.65 -16.67 -0.27
C ASN A 253 4.96 -16.59 -1.76
N LEU A 254 4.76 -15.44 -2.39
CA LEU A 254 5.09 -15.24 -3.81
C LEU A 254 6.60 -15.19 -4.05
N LEU A 255 7.34 -14.44 -3.23
CA LEU A 255 8.76 -14.18 -3.45
C LEU A 255 9.64 -15.22 -2.77
N ALA A 256 9.54 -15.40 -1.45
CA ALA A 256 10.40 -16.32 -0.71
C ALA A 256 10.09 -17.78 -1.03
N VAL A 257 8.81 -18.17 -0.97
CA VAL A 257 8.39 -19.57 -1.14
C VAL A 257 8.24 -19.94 -2.62
N GLY A 258 7.88 -18.98 -3.49
CA GLY A 258 7.62 -19.24 -4.91
C GLY A 258 6.27 -19.90 -5.18
N ARG A 259 5.29 -19.70 -4.28
CA ARG A 259 3.93 -20.24 -4.47
C ARG A 259 3.21 -19.51 -5.61
N PRO A 260 2.37 -20.23 -6.38
CA PRO A 260 1.50 -19.59 -7.35
C PRO A 260 0.46 -18.68 -6.69
N ILE A 261 0.04 -17.63 -7.38
CA ILE A 261 -0.87 -16.61 -6.85
C ILE A 261 -2.16 -17.20 -6.29
N GLY A 262 -2.78 -18.17 -6.97
CA GLY A 262 -4.00 -18.81 -6.49
C GLY A 262 -3.81 -19.64 -5.20
N ARG A 263 -2.63 -20.24 -5.00
CA ARG A 263 -2.32 -20.94 -3.75
C ARG A 263 -2.08 -19.96 -2.61
N THR A 264 -1.45 -18.83 -2.89
CA THR A 264 -1.24 -17.76 -1.91
C THR A 264 -2.56 -17.11 -1.50
N THR A 265 -3.44 -16.79 -2.45
CA THR A 265 -4.79 -16.25 -2.15
C THR A 265 -5.60 -17.21 -1.30
N ARG A 266 -5.59 -18.51 -1.63
CA ARG A 266 -6.28 -19.51 -0.81
C ARG A 266 -5.71 -19.61 0.61
N LEU A 267 -4.39 -19.48 0.78
CA LEU A 267 -3.77 -19.45 2.10
C LEU A 267 -4.25 -18.24 2.92
N LEU A 268 -4.36 -17.06 2.32
CA LEU A 268 -4.92 -15.88 3.00
C LEU A 268 -6.36 -16.11 3.46
N GLN A 269 -7.15 -16.80 2.64
CA GLN A 269 -8.53 -17.19 3.00
C GLN A 269 -8.57 -18.21 4.15
N GLU A 270 -7.59 -19.10 4.25
CA GLU A 270 -7.50 -20.09 5.33
C GLU A 270 -6.97 -19.46 6.65
N VAL A 271 -5.98 -18.57 6.58
CA VAL A 271 -5.38 -17.91 7.76
C VAL A 271 -6.40 -17.03 8.50
N GLY A 272 -7.21 -16.25 7.77
CA GLY A 272 -8.27 -15.45 8.40
C GLY A 272 -9.33 -16.31 9.13
N ALA A 273 -9.44 -17.61 8.81
CA ALA A 273 -10.51 -18.48 9.30
C ALA A 273 -10.14 -18.98 10.69
N SER A 274 -8.84 -19.21 10.88
CA SER A 274 -8.25 -19.61 12.15
C SER A 274 -8.31 -18.48 13.17
N GLU A 275 -8.07 -17.22 12.78
CA GLU A 275 -8.08 -16.08 13.71
C GLU A 275 -9.50 -15.66 14.15
N ALA A 276 -10.50 -15.81 13.26
CA ALA A 276 -11.91 -15.57 13.58
C ALA A 276 -12.44 -16.51 14.67
N ALA A 277 -11.89 -17.73 14.78
CA ALA A 277 -12.25 -18.69 15.82
C ALA A 277 -11.72 -18.31 17.21
N HIS A 278 -10.63 -17.53 17.31
CA HIS A 278 -10.00 -17.14 18.58
C HIS A 278 -10.55 -15.85 19.18
N HIS A 279 -11.23 -15.01 18.39
CA HIS A 279 -11.80 -13.74 18.86
C HIS A 279 -13.23 -13.85 19.41
N ASP A 280 -13.88 -15.01 19.28
CA ASP A 280 -15.25 -15.22 19.80
C ASP A 280 -15.27 -15.33 21.34
N GLU A 281 -14.18 -15.79 21.96
CA GLU A 281 -14.08 -15.91 23.43
C GLU A 281 -13.88 -14.57 24.16
N SER A 282 -13.31 -13.55 23.51
CA SER A 282 -12.98 -12.27 24.16
C SER A 282 -14.13 -11.26 24.19
N LEU A 283 -15.21 -11.52 23.45
CA LEU A 283 -16.35 -10.59 23.27
C LEU A 283 -17.38 -10.62 24.41
N HIS A 284 -17.11 -11.31 25.52
CA HIS A 284 -18.00 -11.32 26.67
C HIS A 284 -17.74 -10.19 27.71
N ALA A 285 -16.66 -9.41 27.58
CA ALA A 285 -16.23 -8.44 28.62
C ALA A 285 -16.62 -6.96 28.39
N TRP A 286 -17.24 -6.62 27.26
CA TRP A 286 -17.41 -5.22 26.79
C TRP A 286 -18.87 -4.71 26.76
N LYS A 287 -19.80 -5.40 27.43
CA LYS A 287 -21.25 -5.14 27.30
C LYS A 287 -21.82 -3.96 28.14
N ASP A 288 -21.00 -3.18 28.83
CA ASP A 288 -21.48 -2.18 29.80
C ASP A 288 -21.06 -0.71 29.51
N ARG A 289 -21.45 -0.13 28.35
CA ARG A 289 -21.49 1.35 28.18
C ARG A 289 -22.67 1.87 27.34
N PRO A 290 -23.18 3.10 27.61
CA PRO A 290 -24.47 3.59 27.10
C PRO A 290 -24.48 3.99 25.61
N ALA A 291 -25.67 3.90 25.01
CA ALA A 291 -25.96 3.72 23.59
C ALA A 291 -26.02 4.98 22.70
N ALA A 292 -25.26 6.04 22.94
CA ALA A 292 -25.46 7.33 22.24
C ALA A 292 -24.49 7.65 21.08
N LEU A 293 -23.59 6.75 20.68
CA LEU A 293 -22.70 6.93 19.50
C LEU A 293 -22.53 5.61 18.72
N ARG A 294 -23.63 4.91 18.43
CA ARG A 294 -23.59 3.77 17.52
C ARG A 294 -23.94 4.24 16.10
N PRO A 295 -23.01 4.22 15.14
CA PRO A 295 -23.41 3.96 13.76
C PRO A 295 -24.16 2.61 13.79
N GLN A 296 -25.35 2.58 13.20
CA GLN A 296 -26.17 1.37 13.10
C GLN A 296 -25.46 0.33 12.21
N LEU A 297 -24.47 -0.40 12.73
CA LEU A 297 -24.14 -1.72 12.22
C LEU A 297 -25.15 -2.70 12.82
N GLN A 298 -26.30 -2.80 12.16
CA GLN A 298 -27.30 -3.82 12.44
C GLN A 298 -26.77 -5.19 11.98
N GLY A 299 -26.16 -5.91 12.91
CA GLY A 299 -26.57 -7.27 13.23
C GLY A 299 -26.40 -8.41 12.22
N SER A 300 -25.79 -8.24 11.04
CA SER A 300 -25.62 -9.36 10.09
C SER A 300 -24.30 -9.46 9.31
N GLU A 301 -23.30 -8.60 9.52
CA GLU A 301 -22.17 -8.45 8.58
C GLU A 301 -20.79 -8.75 9.18
N ARG A 302 -20.64 -9.90 9.85
CA ARG A 302 -19.31 -10.52 10.01
C ARG A 302 -19.13 -11.61 8.97
N LEU A 303 -19.29 -11.26 7.68
CA LEU A 303 -18.76 -12.10 6.61
C LEU A 303 -17.26 -12.26 6.88
N PRO A 304 -16.74 -13.49 6.86
CA PRO A 304 -15.47 -13.77 7.48
C PRO A 304 -14.38 -13.04 6.70
N ILE A 305 -13.53 -12.30 7.42
CA ILE A 305 -12.35 -11.54 6.92
C ILE A 305 -11.49 -12.38 5.96
N THR A 306 -11.61 -13.72 6.07
CA THR A 306 -11.11 -14.75 5.17
C THR A 306 -11.43 -14.52 3.70
N LEU A 307 -12.69 -14.30 3.37
CA LEU A 307 -13.16 -14.29 1.99
C LEU A 307 -13.00 -12.91 1.33
N ASN A 308 -12.45 -11.94 2.05
CA ASN A 308 -12.31 -10.59 1.53
C ASN A 308 -11.25 -10.53 0.42
N THR A 309 -10.18 -11.34 0.47
CA THR A 309 -9.20 -11.38 -0.62
C THR A 309 -9.63 -12.37 -1.70
N VAL A 310 -9.93 -11.86 -2.89
CA VAL A 310 -10.38 -12.64 -4.05
C VAL A 310 -9.33 -12.58 -5.15
N LEU A 311 -9.21 -13.67 -5.89
CA LEU A 311 -8.42 -13.74 -7.11
C LEU A 311 -9.36 -13.82 -8.32
N TYR A 312 -9.17 -12.92 -9.27
CA TYR A 312 -9.73 -12.95 -10.61
C TYR A 312 -8.63 -13.33 -11.60
N GLY A 313 -8.94 -14.13 -12.63
CA GLY A 313 -7.97 -14.51 -13.66
C GLY A 313 -7.20 -15.81 -13.39
N LEU A 314 -5.92 -15.87 -13.73
CA LEU A 314 -5.11 -17.10 -13.80
C LEU A 314 -4.49 -17.51 -12.44
N PRO A 315 -4.92 -18.61 -11.80
CA PRO A 315 -4.41 -19.01 -10.48
C PRO A 315 -3.01 -19.61 -10.48
N HIS A 316 -2.49 -19.97 -11.65
CA HIS A 316 -1.22 -20.68 -11.82
C HIS A 316 -0.08 -19.77 -12.27
N GLN A 317 -0.07 -18.50 -11.86
CA GLN A 317 1.06 -17.60 -12.09
C GLN A 317 2.03 -17.61 -10.92
N ALA A 318 3.33 -17.66 -11.20
CA ALA A 318 4.39 -17.60 -10.20
C ALA A 318 5.50 -16.64 -10.62
N ILE A 319 6.02 -15.87 -9.66
CA ILE A 319 7.05 -14.86 -9.91
C ILE A 319 8.40 -15.55 -10.14
N VAL A 320 9.22 -15.06 -11.06
CA VAL A 320 10.61 -15.50 -11.25
C VAL A 320 11.60 -14.35 -11.24
#